data_AF-A0A4D4N4K1-F1
#
_entry.id   AF-A0A4D4N4K1-F1
#
_cell.length_a   1.000
_cell.length_b   1.000
_cell.length_c   1.000
_cell.angle_alpha   90.00
_cell.angle_beta   90.00
_cell.angle_gamma   90.00
#
_symmetry.space_group_name_H-M   'P 1'
#
loop_
_entity.id
_entity.type
_entity.pdbx_description
1 polymer ?
#
loop_
_entity_poly.entity_id
_entity_poly.type
_entity_poly.pdbx_seq_one_letter_code
_entity_poly.pdbx_strand_id
1 'polypeptide(L)'
;MESTAGRGQLLAISDLHIGYAENRALVEKMRPESDDDWLLVAGDVAETVADIRWALETLAGRFRKVIWAPGNHELWTHPKDTVTLRGLARYEHLVDLCRELGVTTPEDPYPVWEGPGGPVAVAPLFLLYDYSFLPAGCDTKEQGLEYAHGTGVVCTDEFMLHPDPYPTRDAWCRARIAETERRLAQLPPSCPPCWSTTTRWTGTPRRSCTTRSSPCGAAPG
;
A
#
# COMPACT_ATOMS: atom_id res chain seq x y z
N MET A 1 11.02 -29.78 -21.76
CA MET A 1 11.07 -28.33 -21.49
C MET A 1 9.64 -27.85 -21.55
N GLU A 2 8.97 -27.72 -20.41
CA GLU A 2 7.66 -27.09 -20.37
C GLU A 2 7.83 -25.60 -20.72
N SER A 3 7.07 -25.16 -21.71
CA SER A 3 6.97 -23.77 -22.13
C SER A 3 6.54 -22.91 -20.94
N THR A 4 7.32 -21.88 -20.61
CA THR A 4 6.92 -20.83 -19.65
C THR A 4 5.96 -19.81 -20.26
N ALA A 5 5.67 -19.89 -21.56
CA ALA A 5 4.62 -19.09 -22.19
C ALA A 5 3.26 -19.68 -21.76
N GLY A 6 2.63 -19.04 -20.78
CA GLY A 6 1.34 -19.44 -20.22
C GLY A 6 1.17 -19.27 -18.70
N ARG A 7 2.16 -18.72 -17.98
CA ARG A 7 1.98 -18.30 -16.57
C ARG A 7 2.06 -16.78 -16.52
N GLY A 8 0.98 -16.13 -16.10
CA GLY A 8 0.93 -14.68 -15.93
C GLY A 8 2.06 -14.16 -15.04
N GLN A 9 2.26 -12.84 -15.07
CA GLN A 9 3.26 -12.13 -14.28
C GLN A 9 2.60 -11.31 -13.17
N LEU A 10 3.31 -11.12 -12.07
CA LEU A 10 2.96 -10.14 -11.03
C LEU A 10 3.81 -8.90 -11.25
N LEU A 11 3.20 -7.86 -11.83
CA LEU A 11 3.84 -6.60 -12.15
C LEU A 11 3.56 -5.56 -11.06
N ALA A 12 4.39 -4.52 -10.97
CA ALA A 12 4.19 -3.44 -10.02
C ALA A 12 4.52 -2.08 -10.63
N ILE A 13 3.73 -1.08 -10.28
CA ILE A 13 3.94 0.32 -10.62
C ILE A 13 3.43 1.22 -9.48
N SER A 14 3.93 2.45 -9.41
CA SER A 14 3.51 3.49 -8.47
C SER A 14 3.70 4.86 -9.13
N ASP A 15 3.28 5.93 -8.44
CA ASP A 15 3.59 7.31 -8.80
C ASP A 15 3.15 7.65 -10.24
N LEU A 16 1.95 7.18 -10.63
CA LEU A 16 1.41 7.43 -11.95
C LEU A 16 1.14 8.94 -12.15
N HIS A 17 0.68 9.65 -11.12
CA HIS A 17 0.32 11.07 -11.16
C HIS A 17 -0.36 11.49 -12.47
N ILE A 18 -1.48 10.86 -12.83
CA ILE A 18 -2.12 11.05 -14.14
C ILE A 18 -2.78 12.43 -14.35
N GLY A 19 -2.65 13.34 -13.37
CA GLY A 19 -2.92 14.76 -13.57
C GLY A 19 -1.99 15.39 -14.61
N TYR A 20 -0.80 14.81 -14.84
CA TYR A 20 0.05 15.12 -15.98
C TYR A 20 -0.44 14.38 -17.23
N ALA A 21 -0.72 15.11 -18.31
CA ALA A 21 -1.33 14.56 -19.53
C ALA A 21 -0.46 13.47 -20.18
N GLU A 22 0.86 13.61 -20.08
CA GLU A 22 1.83 12.63 -20.56
C GLU A 22 1.70 11.31 -19.80
N ASN A 23 1.58 11.37 -18.47
CA ASN A 23 1.41 10.18 -17.64
C ASN A 23 0.06 9.52 -17.88
N ARG A 24 -1.01 10.31 -18.05
CA ARG A 24 -2.32 9.80 -18.45
C ARG A 24 -2.22 9.01 -19.75
N ALA A 25 -1.55 9.57 -20.76
CA ALA A 25 -1.36 8.89 -22.05
C ALA A 25 -0.54 7.59 -21.95
N LEU A 26 0.38 7.48 -20.97
CA LEU A 26 1.07 6.23 -20.68
C LEU A 26 0.11 5.18 -20.11
N VAL A 27 -0.73 5.55 -19.14
CA VAL A 27 -1.76 4.65 -18.57
C VAL A 27 -2.77 4.22 -19.63
N GLU A 28 -3.16 5.10 -20.57
CA GLU A 28 -4.04 4.75 -21.68
C GLU A 28 -3.48 3.63 -22.58
N LYS A 29 -2.15 3.62 -22.76
CA LYS A 29 -1.47 2.65 -23.63
C LYS A 29 -1.04 1.39 -22.89
N MET A 30 -0.99 1.41 -21.56
CA MET A 30 -0.57 0.27 -20.74
C MET A 30 -1.44 -0.96 -21.01
N ARG A 31 -0.81 -2.09 -21.31
CA ARG A 31 -1.45 -3.40 -21.52
C ARG A 31 -0.62 -4.47 -20.82
N PRO A 32 -1.26 -5.53 -20.31
CA PRO A 32 -0.52 -6.72 -19.89
C PRO A 32 0.14 -7.40 -21.10
N GLU A 33 1.14 -8.23 -20.83
CA GLU A 33 1.70 -9.15 -21.84
C GLU A 33 0.86 -10.44 -21.93
N SER A 34 0.13 -10.78 -20.87
CA SER A 34 -0.76 -11.94 -20.78
C SER A 34 -2.09 -11.62 -20.08
N ASP A 35 -3.18 -12.26 -20.50
CA ASP A 35 -4.50 -12.18 -19.85
C ASP A 35 -4.52 -12.72 -18.41
N ASP A 36 -3.42 -13.32 -17.94
CA ASP A 36 -3.24 -13.79 -16.56
C ASP A 36 -2.40 -12.83 -15.70
N ASP A 37 -1.91 -11.71 -16.25
CA ASP A 37 -1.06 -10.76 -15.54
C ASP A 37 -1.83 -9.99 -14.47
N TRP A 38 -1.21 -9.86 -13.29
CA TRP A 38 -1.67 -9.04 -12.19
C TRP A 38 -0.84 -7.75 -12.14
N LEU A 39 -1.46 -6.66 -11.69
CA LEU A 39 -0.78 -5.37 -11.51
C LEU A 39 -0.96 -4.85 -10.09
N LEU A 40 0.16 -4.61 -9.41
CA LEU A 40 0.22 -3.84 -8.17
C LEU A 40 0.33 -2.35 -8.50
N VAL A 41 -0.55 -1.53 -7.94
CA VAL A 41 -0.54 -0.07 -8.03
C VAL A 41 -0.26 0.49 -6.64
N ALA A 42 1.00 0.76 -6.35
CA ALA A 42 1.51 1.08 -5.01
C ALA A 42 1.50 2.60 -4.73
N GLY A 43 0.34 3.23 -4.93
CA GLY A 43 0.05 4.61 -4.55
C GLY A 43 0.44 5.67 -5.57
N ASP A 44 0.03 6.89 -5.26
CA ASP A 44 0.25 8.12 -6.02
C ASP A 44 -0.23 8.04 -7.48
N VAL A 45 -1.44 7.50 -7.65
CA VAL A 45 -2.14 7.42 -8.93
C VAL A 45 -2.55 8.80 -9.44
N ALA A 46 -3.22 9.58 -8.59
CA ALA A 46 -3.71 10.93 -8.85
C ALA A 46 -4.19 11.60 -7.55
N GLU A 47 -4.60 12.87 -7.65
CA GLU A 47 -5.04 13.68 -6.50
C GLU A 47 -6.56 13.83 -6.40
N THR A 48 -7.29 13.66 -7.50
CA THR A 48 -8.75 13.79 -7.53
C THR A 48 -9.42 12.42 -7.63
N VAL A 49 -10.57 12.25 -6.96
CA VAL A 49 -11.33 10.98 -7.01
C VAL A 49 -11.70 10.59 -8.44
N ALA A 50 -12.05 11.57 -9.28
CA ALA A 50 -12.42 11.32 -10.68
C ALA A 50 -11.26 10.73 -11.49
N ASP A 51 -10.05 11.27 -11.33
CA ASP A 51 -8.87 10.75 -12.03
C ASP A 51 -8.43 9.40 -11.44
N ILE A 52 -8.45 9.23 -10.12
CA ILE A 52 -8.17 7.94 -9.47
C ILE A 52 -9.12 6.86 -10.01
N ARG A 53 -10.44 7.16 -10.09
CA ARG A 53 -11.43 6.25 -10.68
C ARG A 53 -11.04 5.88 -12.11
N TRP A 54 -10.82 6.87 -12.96
CA TRP A 54 -10.53 6.66 -14.37
C TRP A 54 -9.29 5.77 -14.56
N ALA A 55 -8.23 6.00 -13.78
CA ALA A 55 -6.99 5.22 -13.88
C ALA A 55 -7.21 3.77 -13.45
N LEU A 56 -7.82 3.56 -12.28
CA LEU A 56 -8.06 2.22 -11.73
C LEU A 56 -9.05 1.43 -12.59
N GLU A 57 -10.11 2.07 -13.10
CA GLU A 57 -11.06 1.45 -14.02
C GLU A 57 -10.39 1.03 -15.32
N THR A 58 -9.56 1.91 -15.88
CA THR A 58 -8.79 1.64 -17.11
C THR A 58 -7.86 0.43 -16.93
N LEU A 59 -7.18 0.32 -15.79
CA LEU A 59 -6.28 -0.79 -15.49
C LEU A 59 -7.04 -2.08 -15.16
N ALA A 60 -8.11 -1.99 -14.37
CA ALA A 60 -8.96 -3.13 -14.00
C ALA A 60 -9.66 -3.75 -15.21
N GLY A 61 -9.99 -2.95 -16.23
CA GLY A 61 -10.54 -3.45 -17.50
C GLY A 61 -9.52 -4.17 -18.40
N ARG A 62 -8.24 -4.27 -18.00
CA ARG A 62 -7.17 -4.82 -18.84
C ARG A 62 -6.37 -5.92 -18.17
N PHE A 63 -5.99 -5.73 -16.91
CA PHE A 63 -5.24 -6.72 -16.15
C PHE A 63 -6.19 -7.73 -15.50
N ARG A 64 -5.72 -8.97 -15.32
CA ARG A 64 -6.53 -10.02 -14.70
C ARG A 64 -6.96 -9.67 -13.29
N LYS A 65 -6.08 -8.99 -12.56
CA LYS A 65 -6.31 -8.46 -11.23
C LYS A 65 -5.47 -7.21 -11.04
N VAL A 66 -6.10 -6.17 -10.48
CA VAL A 66 -5.41 -4.98 -10.01
C VAL A 66 -5.49 -4.95 -8.49
N ILE A 67 -4.35 -4.69 -7.85
CA ILE A 67 -4.21 -4.58 -6.41
C ILE A 67 -3.67 -3.18 -6.12
N TRP A 68 -4.44 -2.37 -5.42
CA TRP A 68 -4.10 -0.99 -5.13
C TRP A 68 -3.75 -0.81 -3.64
N ALA A 69 -2.78 0.04 -3.38
CA ALA A 69 -2.53 0.63 -2.07
C ALA A 69 -2.48 2.17 -2.21
N PRO A 70 -3.07 2.94 -1.29
CA PRO A 70 -3.06 4.40 -1.37
C PRO A 70 -1.66 4.97 -1.12
N GLY A 71 -1.31 6.00 -1.89
CA GLY A 71 -0.23 6.94 -1.56
C GLY A 71 -0.77 8.13 -0.77
N ASN A 72 0.06 9.15 -0.57
CA ASN A 72 -0.36 10.38 0.10
C ASN A 72 -1.22 11.26 -0.81
N HIS A 73 -0.96 11.28 -2.12
CA HIS A 73 -1.69 12.13 -3.06
C HIS A 73 -3.18 11.73 -3.16
N GLU A 74 -3.51 10.45 -3.09
CA GLU A 74 -4.92 10.02 -3.07
C GLU A 74 -5.66 10.51 -1.82
N LEU A 75 -4.95 10.71 -0.71
CA LEU A 75 -5.51 11.15 0.57
C LEU A 75 -5.61 12.68 0.68
N TRP A 76 -5.07 13.41 -0.28
CA TRP A 76 -5.21 14.86 -0.32
C TRP A 76 -6.65 15.26 -0.59
N THR A 77 -7.18 16.18 0.22
CA THR A 77 -8.44 16.86 -0.11
C THR A 77 -8.15 18.01 -1.06
N HIS A 78 -7.94 17.66 -2.33
CA HIS A 78 -7.50 18.62 -3.34
C HIS A 78 -8.61 19.67 -3.63
N PRO A 79 -8.31 20.98 -3.69
CA PRO A 79 -9.33 22.03 -3.86
C PRO A 79 -10.17 21.95 -5.14
N LYS A 80 -9.65 21.30 -6.19
CA LYS A 80 -10.36 21.07 -7.45
C LYS A 80 -11.18 19.78 -7.47
N ASP A 81 -11.08 18.96 -6.43
CA ASP A 81 -11.86 17.73 -6.33
C ASP A 81 -13.31 18.07 -5.97
N THR A 82 -14.25 17.42 -6.65
CA THR A 82 -15.69 17.55 -6.33
C THR A 82 -16.04 16.77 -5.07
N VAL A 83 -15.26 15.74 -4.74
CA VAL A 83 -15.40 14.98 -3.50
C VAL A 83 -14.58 15.65 -2.41
N THR A 84 -15.29 16.33 -1.49
CA THR A 84 -14.68 17.11 -0.40
C THR A 84 -14.43 16.31 0.88
N LEU A 85 -14.52 14.98 0.81
CA LEU A 85 -14.23 14.08 1.94
C LEU A 85 -12.76 14.21 2.36
N ARG A 86 -12.50 13.96 3.65
CA ARG A 86 -11.18 14.11 4.28
C ARG A 86 -10.82 12.89 5.11
N GLY A 87 -9.53 12.69 5.36
CA GLY A 87 -9.00 11.68 6.27
C GLY A 87 -9.57 10.28 6.02
N LEU A 88 -9.99 9.62 7.10
CA LEU A 88 -10.52 8.27 7.06
C LEU A 88 -11.72 8.15 6.12
N ALA A 89 -12.64 9.12 6.13
CA ALA A 89 -13.82 9.10 5.27
C ALA A 89 -13.46 9.17 3.78
N ARG A 90 -12.40 9.92 3.42
CA ARG A 90 -11.87 9.93 2.05
C ARG A 90 -11.27 8.58 1.69
N TYR A 91 -10.47 8.00 2.60
CA TYR A 91 -9.88 6.69 2.39
C TYR A 91 -10.94 5.60 2.18
N GLU A 92 -11.96 5.55 3.04
CA GLU A 92 -13.07 4.59 2.95
C GLU A 92 -13.82 4.76 1.62
N HIS A 93 -14.06 5.99 1.18
CA HIS A 93 -14.66 6.27 -0.12
C HIS A 93 -13.84 5.71 -1.29
N LEU A 94 -12.51 5.84 -1.24
CA LEU A 94 -11.63 5.26 -2.26
C LEU A 94 -11.62 3.73 -2.23
N VAL A 95 -11.70 3.13 -1.04
CA VAL A 95 -11.85 1.67 -0.88
C VAL A 95 -13.15 1.20 -1.50
N ASP A 96 -14.28 1.88 -1.26
CA ASP A 96 -15.56 1.53 -1.85
C ASP A 96 -15.57 1.68 -3.38
N LEU A 97 -14.95 2.74 -3.90
CA LEU A 97 -14.70 2.90 -5.33
C LEU A 97 -13.90 1.72 -5.90
N CYS A 98 -12.85 1.28 -5.22
CA CYS A 98 -12.07 0.12 -5.69
C CYS A 98 -12.91 -1.17 -5.71
N ARG A 99 -13.78 -1.37 -4.70
CA ARG A 99 -14.71 -2.51 -4.65
C ARG A 99 -15.68 -2.51 -5.83
N GLU A 100 -16.22 -1.35 -6.20
CA GLU A 100 -17.08 -1.21 -7.39
C GLU A 100 -16.36 -1.65 -8.68
N LEU A 101 -15.06 -1.37 -8.76
CA LEU A 101 -14.22 -1.69 -9.92
C LEU A 101 -13.61 -3.10 -9.88
N GLY A 102 -13.83 -3.87 -8.81
CA GLY A 102 -13.20 -5.18 -8.60
C GLY A 102 -11.69 -5.11 -8.33
N VAL A 103 -11.19 -3.96 -7.87
CA VAL A 103 -9.78 -3.74 -7.48
C VAL A 103 -9.58 -4.16 -6.03
N THR A 104 -8.57 -4.99 -5.76
CA THR A 104 -8.21 -5.39 -4.39
C THR A 104 -7.54 -4.23 -3.66
N THR A 105 -7.95 -3.99 -2.41
CA THR A 105 -7.45 -2.89 -1.56
C THR A 105 -6.72 -3.43 -0.32
N PRO A 106 -6.11 -2.55 0.51
CA PRO A 106 -5.58 -2.96 1.80
C PRO A 106 -6.62 -3.54 2.74
N GLU A 107 -7.92 -3.25 2.56
CA GLU A 107 -9.00 -3.71 3.44
C GLU A 107 -9.53 -5.12 3.08
N ASP A 108 -9.15 -5.64 1.92
CA ASP A 108 -9.64 -6.94 1.43
C ASP A 108 -8.69 -8.09 1.83
N PRO A 109 -9.15 -9.35 1.89
CA PRO A 109 -8.28 -10.50 2.13
C PRO A 109 -7.08 -10.53 1.18
N TYR A 110 -5.89 -10.81 1.71
CA TYR A 110 -4.65 -10.83 0.91
C TYR A 110 -4.71 -11.93 -0.16
N PRO A 111 -4.73 -11.60 -1.46
CA PRO A 111 -4.79 -12.60 -2.50
C PRO A 111 -3.46 -13.35 -2.58
N VAL A 112 -3.53 -14.63 -2.94
CA VAL A 112 -2.33 -15.46 -3.16
C VAL A 112 -2.01 -15.46 -4.65
N TRP A 113 -0.77 -15.10 -4.96
CA TRP A 113 -0.20 -15.20 -6.30
C TRP A 113 0.53 -16.54 -6.45
N GLU A 114 0.08 -17.35 -7.41
CA GLU A 114 0.67 -18.66 -7.73
C GLU A 114 1.75 -18.49 -8.82
N GLY A 115 2.88 -17.91 -8.44
CA GLY A 115 3.97 -17.60 -9.37
C GLY A 115 4.96 -18.76 -9.57
N PRO A 116 5.95 -18.59 -10.48
CA PRO A 116 7.03 -19.56 -10.67
C PRO A 116 7.84 -19.88 -9.40
N GLY A 117 7.88 -18.95 -8.43
CA GLY A 117 8.51 -19.13 -7.12
C GLY A 117 7.64 -19.80 -6.06
N GLY A 118 6.44 -20.24 -6.40
CA GLY A 118 5.44 -20.78 -5.48
C GLY A 118 4.41 -19.73 -5.00
N PRO A 119 3.47 -20.14 -4.13
CA PRO A 119 2.41 -19.29 -3.61
C PRO A 119 2.97 -18.17 -2.73
N VAL A 120 2.59 -16.93 -3.03
CA VAL A 120 2.97 -15.74 -2.27
C VAL A 120 1.70 -14.95 -1.91
N ALA A 121 1.52 -14.64 -0.63
CA ALA A 121 0.43 -13.77 -0.20
C ALA A 121 0.78 -12.31 -0.54
N VAL A 122 -0.03 -11.65 -1.35
CA VAL A 122 0.17 -10.25 -1.72
C VAL A 122 -0.57 -9.36 -0.72
N ALA A 123 0.17 -8.56 0.05
CA ALA A 123 -0.35 -7.69 1.08
C ALA A 123 -0.21 -6.21 0.67
N PRO A 124 -1.25 -5.58 0.08
CA PRO A 124 -1.29 -4.13 -0.09
C PRO A 124 -1.44 -3.46 1.28
N LEU A 125 -0.52 -2.56 1.62
CA LEU A 125 -0.50 -1.92 2.94
C LEU A 125 -0.75 -0.42 2.83
N PHE A 126 -1.57 0.08 3.74
CA PHE A 126 -1.77 1.51 3.97
C PHE A 126 -1.31 1.83 5.38
N LEU A 127 -0.12 2.46 5.50
CA LEU A 127 0.56 2.69 6.77
C LEU A 127 0.78 4.16 7.12
N LEU A 128 0.84 5.07 6.14
CA LEU A 128 1.30 6.46 6.34
C LEU A 128 2.72 6.52 6.92
N TYR A 129 3.01 7.59 7.66
CA TYR A 129 4.26 7.88 8.35
C TYR A 129 3.97 8.51 9.73
N ASP A 130 4.92 8.36 10.64
CA ASP A 130 4.80 8.80 12.05
C ASP A 130 5.87 9.82 12.47
N TYR A 131 6.64 10.37 11.51
CA TYR A 131 7.76 11.28 11.72
C TYR A 131 8.94 10.70 12.51
N SER A 132 9.04 9.37 12.63
CA SER A 132 10.19 8.73 13.26
C SER A 132 11.50 8.87 12.47
N PHE A 133 11.43 9.19 11.17
CA PHE A 133 12.60 9.45 10.32
C PHE A 133 13.03 10.91 10.44
N LEU A 134 13.74 11.21 11.52
CA LEU A 134 14.17 12.56 11.85
C LEU A 134 15.40 12.99 11.02
N PRO A 135 15.48 14.26 10.58
CA PRO A 135 16.71 14.83 10.02
C PRO A 135 17.87 14.72 11.00
N ALA A 136 19.10 14.69 10.49
CA ALA A 136 20.30 14.64 11.33
C ALA A 136 20.33 15.83 12.30
N GLY A 137 20.48 15.53 13.60
CA GLY A 137 20.49 16.53 14.67
C GLY A 137 19.12 16.89 15.26
N CYS A 138 18.04 16.24 14.82
CA CYS A 138 16.72 16.34 15.44
C CYS A 138 16.43 15.08 16.27
N ASP A 139 15.97 15.26 17.51
CA ASP A 139 15.59 14.19 18.44
C ASP A 139 14.07 14.09 18.63
N THR A 140 13.31 15.10 18.22
CA THR A 140 11.84 15.12 18.28
C THR A 140 11.20 15.50 16.95
N LYS A 141 9.92 15.14 16.81
CA LYS A 141 9.08 15.53 15.66
C LYS A 141 9.05 17.05 15.48
N GLU A 142 8.90 17.80 16.57
CA GLU A 142 8.81 19.25 16.57
C GLU A 142 10.10 19.87 16.03
N GLN A 143 11.26 19.37 16.45
CA GLN A 143 12.56 19.79 15.94
C GLN A 143 12.72 19.46 14.45
N GLY A 144 12.30 18.26 14.03
CA GLY A 144 12.32 17.87 12.63
C GLY A 144 11.45 18.76 11.75
N LEU A 145 10.25 19.11 12.22
CA LEU A 145 9.35 20.05 11.54
C LEU A 145 9.93 21.46 11.52
N GLU A 146 10.48 21.96 12.63
CA GLU A 146 11.13 23.27 12.68
C GLU A 146 12.31 23.36 11.70
N TYR A 147 13.12 22.30 11.62
CA TYR A 147 14.18 22.19 10.62
C TYR A 147 13.64 22.23 9.18
N ALA A 148 12.57 21.47 8.89
CA ALA A 148 11.91 21.45 7.59
C ALA A 148 11.36 22.85 7.21
N HIS A 149 10.72 23.54 8.17
CA HIS A 149 10.26 24.92 7.99
C HIS A 149 11.41 25.90 7.76
N GLY A 150 12.50 25.81 8.54
CA GLY A 150 13.67 26.67 8.43
C GLY A 150 14.44 26.51 7.11
N THR A 151 14.35 25.34 6.48
CA THR A 151 14.94 25.05 5.18
C THR A 151 13.99 25.29 4.00
N GLY A 152 12.71 25.60 4.27
CA GLY A 152 11.68 25.77 3.26
C GLY A 152 11.21 24.46 2.61
N VAL A 153 11.61 23.30 3.14
CA VAL A 153 11.25 21.97 2.62
C VAL A 153 10.12 21.39 3.46
N VAL A 154 8.90 21.89 3.23
CA VAL A 154 7.69 21.43 3.94
C VAL A 154 6.85 20.57 3.02
N CYS A 155 6.44 19.39 3.48
CA CYS A 155 5.60 18.48 2.72
C CYS A 155 4.19 19.04 2.55
N THR A 156 3.62 18.97 1.34
CA THR A 156 2.26 19.43 1.03
C THR A 156 1.19 18.71 1.87
N ASP A 157 1.49 17.50 2.32
CA ASP A 157 0.65 16.72 3.23
C ASP A 157 0.29 17.50 4.51
N GLU A 158 1.17 18.39 5.01
CA GLU A 158 0.90 19.25 6.18
C GLU A 158 -0.35 20.12 5.99
N PHE A 159 -0.74 20.37 4.74
CA PHE A 159 -1.86 21.23 4.38
C PHE A 159 -3.04 20.47 3.78
N MET A 160 -2.78 19.36 3.08
CA MET A 160 -3.81 18.66 2.29
C MET A 160 -4.21 17.29 2.84
N LEU A 161 -3.35 16.63 3.63
CA LEU A 161 -3.60 15.31 4.18
C LEU A 161 -4.11 15.43 5.61
N HIS A 162 -5.44 15.50 5.72
CA HIS A 162 -6.12 15.63 7.00
C HIS A 162 -6.23 14.26 7.69
N PRO A 163 -5.89 14.12 8.99
CA PRO A 163 -5.93 12.83 9.68
C PRO A 163 -7.28 12.47 10.31
N ASP A 164 -8.32 13.29 10.16
CA ASP A 164 -9.60 13.06 10.83
C ASP A 164 -10.14 11.62 10.63
N PRO A 165 -10.66 10.95 11.68
CA PRO A 165 -10.92 11.45 13.04
C PRO A 165 -9.72 11.33 13.99
N TYR A 166 -8.55 10.91 13.51
CA TYR A 166 -7.36 10.81 14.34
C TYR A 166 -6.80 12.20 14.65
N PRO A 167 -6.28 12.42 15.87
CA PRO A 167 -5.78 13.74 16.27
C PRO A 167 -4.55 14.18 15.46
N THR A 168 -3.76 13.22 14.96
CA THR A 168 -2.55 13.46 14.17
C THR A 168 -2.34 12.36 13.13
N ARG A 169 -1.55 12.65 12.09
CA ARG A 169 -1.13 11.67 11.07
C ARG A 169 -0.32 10.52 11.67
N ASP A 170 0.51 10.80 12.67
CA ASP A 170 1.25 9.75 13.37
C ASP A 170 0.34 8.87 14.25
N ALA A 171 -0.76 9.42 14.81
CA ALA A 171 -1.76 8.60 15.49
C ALA A 171 -2.51 7.69 14.52
N TRP A 172 -2.85 8.21 13.32
CA TRP A 172 -3.45 7.39 12.27
C TRP A 172 -2.49 6.29 11.79
N CYS A 173 -1.23 6.64 11.52
CA CYS A 173 -0.16 5.70 11.16
C CYS A 173 -0.05 4.56 12.18
N ARG A 174 0.03 4.87 13.48
CA ARG A 174 0.09 3.84 14.53
C ARG A 174 -1.13 2.91 14.55
N ALA A 175 -2.33 3.45 14.33
CA ALA A 175 -3.54 2.64 14.22
C ALA A 175 -3.49 1.71 13.00
N ARG A 176 -3.00 2.20 11.86
CA ARG A 176 -2.81 1.43 10.64
C ARG A 176 -1.78 0.32 10.77
N ILE A 177 -0.65 0.61 11.45
CA ILE A 177 0.38 -0.39 11.76
C ILE A 177 -0.21 -1.51 12.61
N ALA A 178 -0.89 -1.17 13.72
CA ALA A 178 -1.47 -2.16 14.62
C ALA A 178 -2.46 -3.09 13.91
N GLU A 179 -3.33 -2.54 13.07
CA GLU A 179 -4.27 -3.34 12.27
C GLU A 179 -3.56 -4.23 11.24
N THR A 180 -2.54 -3.69 10.56
CA THR A 180 -1.78 -4.44 9.57
C THR A 180 -0.99 -5.59 10.21
N GLU A 181 -0.33 -5.35 11.34
CA GLU A 181 0.38 -6.39 12.10
C GLU A 181 -0.57 -7.52 12.52
N ARG A 182 -1.76 -7.17 13.03
CA ARG A 182 -2.81 -8.13 13.40
C ARG A 182 -3.20 -9.02 12.22
N ARG A 183 -3.32 -8.43 11.02
CA ARG A 183 -3.69 -9.17 9.79
C ARG A 183 -2.54 -10.03 9.25
N LEU A 184 -1.32 -9.52 9.23
CA LEU A 184 -0.15 -10.28 8.81
C LEU A 184 0.12 -11.47 9.74
N ALA A 185 -0.15 -11.35 11.04
CA ALA A 185 -0.01 -12.44 12.00
C ALA A 185 -0.98 -13.61 11.76
N GLN A 186 -2.08 -13.40 11.02
CA GLN A 186 -3.05 -14.44 10.66
C GLN A 186 -2.65 -15.23 9.40
N LEU A 187 -1.59 -14.83 8.70
CA LEU A 187 -1.14 -15.54 7.51
C LEU A 187 -0.54 -16.92 7.86
N PRO A 188 -0.83 -17.97 7.06
CA PRO A 188 -0.24 -19.29 7.26
C PRO A 188 1.30 -19.23 7.25
N PRO A 189 1.99 -19.95 8.15
CA PRO A 189 3.46 -19.97 8.19
C PRO A 189 4.12 -20.44 6.89
N SER A 190 3.40 -21.21 6.06
CA SER A 190 3.86 -21.76 4.79
C SER A 190 3.74 -20.80 3.61
N CYS A 191 3.17 -19.61 3.79
CA CYS A 191 2.97 -18.64 2.72
C CYS A 191 3.80 -17.37 3.00
N PRO A 192 4.94 -17.17 2.32
CA PRO A 192 5.72 -15.95 2.47
C PRO A 192 4.91 -14.76 1.94
N PRO A 193 4.83 -13.63 2.68
CA PRO A 193 4.16 -12.45 2.18
C PRO A 193 5.06 -11.64 1.22
N CYS A 194 4.45 -11.09 0.17
CA CYS A 194 4.98 -9.99 -0.63
C CYS A 194 4.13 -8.76 -0.31
N TRP A 195 4.75 -7.70 0.20
CA TRP A 195 4.03 -6.49 0.60
C TRP A 195 4.27 -5.35 -0.39
N SER A 196 3.25 -4.54 -0.63
CA SER A 196 3.36 -3.30 -1.41
C SER A 196 2.87 -2.11 -0.57
N THR A 197 3.73 -1.10 -0.40
CA THR A 197 3.46 0.13 0.36
C THR A 197 4.22 1.28 -0.31
N THR A 198 3.62 2.48 -0.33
CA THR A 198 4.26 3.70 -0.84
C THR A 198 5.33 4.22 0.13
N THR A 199 5.12 4.05 1.44
CA THR A 199 6.10 4.45 2.46
C THR A 199 7.07 3.30 2.75
N ARG A 200 8.37 3.60 2.78
CA ARG A 200 9.44 2.65 3.12
C ARG A 200 9.22 2.08 4.54
N TRP A 201 8.98 0.78 4.62
CA TRP A 201 8.92 0.04 5.87
C TRP A 201 10.28 -0.59 6.21
N THR A 202 10.78 -0.37 7.42
CA THR A 202 12.06 -0.93 7.91
C THR A 202 11.88 -1.96 9.03
N GLY A 203 10.64 -2.28 9.42
CA GLY A 203 10.36 -3.24 10.47
C GLY A 203 10.68 -4.68 10.05
N THR A 204 11.70 -5.28 10.66
CA THR A 204 11.93 -6.72 10.59
C THR A 204 10.81 -7.44 11.35
N PRO A 205 10.20 -8.53 10.82
CA PRO A 205 9.25 -9.32 11.59
C PRO A 205 9.93 -9.82 12.88
N ARG A 206 9.52 -9.33 14.05
CA ARG A 206 9.98 -9.88 15.32
C ARG A 206 9.37 -11.28 15.49
N ARG A 207 10.06 -12.31 15.00
CA ARG A 207 9.76 -13.70 15.35
C ARG A 207 10.66 -14.09 16.51
N SER A 208 10.21 -13.89 17.75
CA SER A 208 10.80 -14.59 18.90
C SER A 208 10.23 -16.01 18.96
N CYS A 209 10.83 -16.93 18.20
CA CYS A 209 10.57 -18.36 18.37
C CYS A 209 11.62 -18.90 19.35
N THR A 210 11.34 -18.84 20.66
CA THR A 210 12.08 -19.65 21.63
C THR A 210 11.46 -21.04 21.65
N THR A 211 11.95 -21.93 20.78
CA THR A 211 11.68 -23.36 20.90
C THR A 211 12.43 -23.89 22.11
N ARG A 212 11.73 -24.04 23.25
CA ARG A 212 12.14 -24.99 24.29
C ARG A 212 11.88 -26.40 23.75
N SER A 213 12.95 -27.07 23.36
CA SER A 213 12.94 -28.51 23.14
C SER A 213 12.99 -29.24 24.48
N SER A 214 11.87 -29.84 24.88
CA SER A 214 11.87 -30.96 25.83
C SER A 214 11.64 -32.25 25.05
N PRO A 215 12.59 -33.18 24.99
CA PRO A 215 12.35 -34.50 24.42
C PRO A 215 11.74 -35.41 25.50
N CYS A 216 10.50 -35.82 25.26
CA CYS A 216 9.84 -36.89 26.01
C CYS A 216 10.17 -38.24 25.35
N GLY A 217 10.65 -39.19 26.14
CA GLY A 217 10.38 -40.62 25.93
C GLY A 217 11.55 -41.48 25.44
N ALA A 218 12.18 -42.20 26.38
CA ALA A 218 12.57 -43.59 26.18
C ALA A 218 12.59 -44.30 27.54
N ALA A 219 11.66 -45.23 27.75
CA ALA A 219 11.70 -46.21 28.82
C ALA A 219 12.04 -47.57 28.20
N PRO A 220 12.96 -48.35 28.80
CA PRO A 220 13.00 -49.80 28.63
C PRO A 220 12.65 -50.51 29.95
N GLY A 221 11.83 -51.56 29.87
CA GLY A 221 11.44 -52.41 31.00
C GLY A 221 10.32 -53.34 30.62
#